data_AF-A0A3D3QBN9-F1
#
_entry.id   AF-A0A3D3QBN9-F1
#
_cell.length_a   1.000
_cell.length_b   1.000
_cell.length_c   1.000
_cell.angle_alpha   90.00
_cell.angle_beta   90.00
_cell.angle_gamma   90.00
#
_symmetry.space_group_name_H-M   'P 1'
#
loop_
_entity.id
_entity.type
_entity.pdbx_description
1 polymer ?
#
loop_
_entity_poly.entity_id
_entity_poly.type
_entity_poly.pdbx_seq_one_letter_code
_entity_poly.pdbx_strand_id
1 'polypeptide(L)'
;MLLSFPIPIRLNPPPGPPVRTPPPPPIGSQPPVAPPPPPRPDPNPKVRTVYHFVPSEGACRACQNHATHRVYDSAASISPNRPHVGCKCQIAPREIDTASYSAYFGAGRTVFDDRMA
;
A
#
# COMPACT_ATOMS: atom_id res chain seq x y z
N MET A 1 61.72 -13.13 -3.27
CA MET A 1 61.73 -14.13 -4.37
C MET A 1 60.31 -14.20 -4.93
N LEU A 2 60.06 -13.60 -6.10
CA LEU A 2 58.76 -13.63 -6.78
C LEU A 2 58.82 -14.72 -7.84
N LEU A 3 58.07 -15.80 -7.65
CA LEU A 3 57.97 -16.91 -8.60
C LEU A 3 56.91 -16.57 -9.65
N SER A 4 57.36 -16.15 -10.83
CA SER A 4 56.53 -16.03 -12.04
C SER A 4 56.21 -17.42 -12.57
N PHE A 5 54.94 -17.79 -12.54
CA PHE A 5 54.43 -18.97 -13.24
C PHE A 5 53.78 -18.55 -14.57
N PRO A 6 54.09 -19.22 -15.70
CA PRO A 6 53.49 -18.92 -17.00
C PRO A 6 52.02 -19.37 -17.05
N ILE A 7 51.15 -18.49 -17.52
CA ILE A 7 49.71 -18.73 -17.71
C ILE A 7 49.52 -19.58 -18.98
N PRO A 8 48.82 -20.72 -18.93
CA PRO A 8 48.55 -21.53 -20.11
C PRO A 8 47.55 -20.82 -21.04
N ILE A 9 47.96 -20.59 -22.29
CA ILE A 9 47.10 -20.06 -23.35
C ILE A 9 46.12 -21.16 -23.76
N ARG A 10 44.83 -20.99 -23.44
CA ARG A 10 43.77 -21.87 -23.97
C ARG A 10 43.39 -21.41 -25.38
N LEU A 11 43.68 -22.25 -26.37
CA LEU A 11 43.15 -22.12 -27.72
C LEU A 11 41.64 -22.40 -27.71
N ASN A 12 40.85 -21.46 -28.23
CA ASN A 12 39.42 -21.68 -28.44
C ASN A 12 39.19 -22.68 -29.58
N PRO A 13 38.27 -23.64 -29.43
CA PRO A 13 37.92 -24.55 -30.50
C PRO A 13 37.21 -23.81 -31.66
N PRO A 14 37.32 -24.32 -32.90
CA PRO A 14 36.64 -23.73 -34.05
C PRO A 14 35.12 -23.85 -33.93
N PRO A 15 34.36 -22.92 -34.54
CA PRO A 15 32.91 -22.96 -34.53
C PRO A 15 32.39 -24.20 -35.26
N GLY A 16 31.46 -24.92 -34.62
CA GLY A 16 30.79 -26.08 -35.21
C GLY A 16 29.81 -25.71 -36.32
N PRO A 17 29.34 -26.70 -37.11
CA PRO A 17 28.39 -26.47 -38.18
C PRO A 17 27.02 -25.99 -37.64
N PRO A 18 26.28 -25.18 -38.42
CA PRO A 18 24.98 -24.66 -38.00
C PRO A 18 23.97 -25.81 -37.85
N VAL A 19 23.41 -25.93 -36.64
CA VAL A 19 22.33 -26.86 -36.35
C VAL A 19 21.08 -26.41 -37.10
N ARG A 20 20.58 -27.25 -38.01
CA ARG A 20 19.31 -27.01 -38.72
C ARG A 20 18.15 -27.26 -37.76
N THR A 21 17.49 -26.19 -37.33
CA THR A 21 16.26 -26.28 -36.52
C THR A 21 15.11 -26.80 -37.40
N PRO A 22 14.31 -27.78 -36.94
CA PRO A 22 13.11 -28.20 -37.64
C PRO A 22 12.08 -27.06 -37.70
N PRO A 23 11.22 -27.02 -38.74
CA PRO A 23 10.17 -26.03 -38.84
C PRO A 23 9.17 -26.16 -37.67
N PRO A 24 8.61 -25.06 -37.16
CA PRO A 24 7.60 -25.10 -36.12
C PRO A 24 6.30 -25.75 -36.65
N PRO A 25 5.50 -26.39 -35.77
CA PRO A 25 4.21 -26.94 -36.15
C PRO A 25 3.25 -25.83 -36.61
N PRO A 26 2.24 -26.16 -37.45
CA PRO A 26 1.24 -25.20 -37.89
C PRO A 26 0.47 -24.64 -36.67
N ILE A 27 0.30 -23.32 -36.65
CA ILE A 27 -0.45 -22.57 -35.63
C ILE A 27 -1.94 -22.86 -35.84
N GLY A 28 -2.38 -24.01 -35.31
CA GLY A 28 -3.79 -24.34 -35.15
C GLY A 28 -4.36 -23.59 -33.96
N SER A 29 -5.44 -22.86 -34.20
CA SER A 29 -6.35 -22.17 -33.28
C SER A 29 -6.28 -22.64 -31.82
N GLN A 30 -5.50 -21.94 -30.99
CA GLN A 30 -5.70 -22.04 -29.55
C GLN A 30 -7.07 -21.42 -29.22
N PRO A 31 -7.93 -22.11 -28.46
CA PRO A 31 -9.14 -21.49 -27.92
C PRO A 31 -8.75 -20.28 -27.05
N PRO A 32 -9.60 -19.24 -26.95
CA PRO A 32 -9.30 -18.07 -26.14
C PRO A 32 -8.98 -18.51 -24.71
N VAL A 33 -7.73 -18.29 -24.31
CA VAL A 33 -7.28 -18.54 -22.93
C VAL A 33 -8.11 -17.62 -22.05
N ALA A 34 -8.91 -18.20 -21.16
CA ALA A 34 -9.69 -17.43 -20.20
C ALA A 34 -8.74 -16.50 -19.42
N PRO A 35 -9.13 -15.25 -19.13
CA PRO A 35 -8.30 -14.36 -18.34
C PRO A 35 -7.97 -15.03 -17.00
N PRO A 36 -6.74 -14.84 -16.47
CA PRO A 36 -6.38 -15.40 -15.18
C PRO A 36 -7.37 -14.91 -14.11
N PRO A 37 -7.70 -15.74 -13.11
CA PRO A 37 -8.55 -15.31 -12.01
C PRO A 37 -7.93 -14.08 -11.33
N PRO A 38 -8.76 -13.15 -10.82
CA PRO A 38 -8.24 -12.00 -10.11
C PRO A 38 -7.37 -12.46 -8.93
N PRO A 39 -6.32 -11.70 -8.57
CA PRO A 39 -5.49 -12.01 -7.41
C PRO A 39 -6.37 -12.15 -6.17
N ARG A 40 -6.13 -13.21 -5.39
CA ARG A 40 -6.85 -13.42 -4.11
C ARG A 40 -6.51 -12.27 -3.17
N PRO A 41 -7.47 -11.74 -2.40
CA PRO A 41 -7.18 -10.77 -1.35
C PRO A 41 -6.12 -11.32 -0.39
N ASP A 42 -5.10 -10.50 -0.11
CA ASP A 42 -4.09 -10.81 0.91
C ASP A 42 -4.78 -11.04 2.26
N PRO A 43 -4.52 -12.15 2.98
CA PRO A 43 -5.24 -12.49 4.21
C PRO A 43 -4.90 -11.57 5.40
N ASN A 44 -3.89 -10.71 5.27
CA ASN A 44 -3.56 -9.69 6.27
C ASN A 44 -3.90 -8.31 5.71
N PRO A 45 -5.07 -7.73 6.05
CA PRO A 45 -5.34 -6.34 5.70
C PRO A 45 -4.28 -5.48 6.38
N LYS A 46 -3.44 -4.81 5.59
CA LYS A 46 -2.49 -3.84 6.12
C LYS A 46 -3.29 -2.78 6.85
N VAL A 47 -3.12 -2.68 8.17
CA VAL A 47 -3.79 -1.67 9.00
C VAL A 47 -2.94 -0.40 9.12
N ARG A 48 -3.62 0.72 9.31
CA ARG A 48 -3.05 2.05 9.56
C ARG A 48 -3.74 2.66 10.77
N THR A 49 -2.97 3.37 11.58
CA THR A 49 -3.50 4.12 12.73
C THR A 49 -4.03 5.47 12.26
N VAL A 50 -5.24 5.80 12.68
CA VAL A 50 -5.86 7.13 12.59
C VAL A 50 -6.25 7.59 13.98
N TYR A 51 -6.64 8.86 14.10
CA TYR A 51 -7.01 9.47 15.38
C TYR A 51 -8.42 10.03 15.28
N HIS A 52 -9.15 9.97 16.39
CA HIS A 52 -10.50 10.52 16.51
C HIS A 52 -10.72 11.09 17.91
N PHE A 53 -11.75 11.92 18.06
CA PHE A 53 -12.16 12.41 19.38
C PHE A 53 -13.05 11.39 20.08
N VAL A 54 -12.80 11.18 21.36
CA VAL A 54 -13.69 10.45 22.27
C VAL A 54 -14.35 11.47 23.19
N PRO A 55 -15.68 11.66 23.08
CA PRO A 55 -16.40 12.61 23.91
C PRO A 55 -16.45 12.11 25.36
N SER A 56 -16.25 13.01 26.31
CA SER A 56 -16.48 12.71 27.73
C SER A 56 -17.97 12.56 28.02
N GLU A 57 -18.31 11.96 29.16
CA GLU A 57 -19.69 11.95 29.65
C GLU A 57 -20.21 13.39 29.79
N GLY A 58 -21.40 13.67 29.26
CA GLY A 58 -21.97 15.02 29.21
C GLY A 58 -21.32 15.97 28.19
N ALA A 59 -20.50 15.48 27.25
CA ALA A 59 -19.92 16.34 26.22
C ALA A 59 -20.99 17.02 25.36
N CYS A 60 -20.71 18.26 24.95
CA CYS A 60 -21.63 19.05 24.14
C CYS A 60 -21.86 18.42 22.75
N ARG A 61 -22.93 18.86 22.08
CA ARG A 61 -23.32 18.35 20.76
C ARG A 61 -22.23 18.52 19.69
N ALA A 62 -21.42 19.58 19.78
CA ALA A 62 -20.30 19.79 18.85
C ALA A 62 -19.22 18.71 18.98
N CYS A 63 -18.91 18.28 20.20
CA CYS A 63 -17.94 17.22 20.47
C CYS A 63 -18.43 15.86 19.99
N GLN A 64 -19.71 15.55 20.23
CA GLN A 64 -20.34 14.33 19.73
C GLN A 64 -20.30 14.31 18.19
N ASN A 65 -20.66 15.42 17.54
CA ASN A 65 -20.63 15.55 16.10
C ASN A 65 -19.20 15.36 15.53
N HIS A 66 -18.19 15.99 16.14
CA HIS A 66 -16.80 15.78 15.74
C HIS A 66 -16.33 14.32 15.92
N ALA A 67 -16.71 13.68 17.02
CA ALA A 67 -16.33 12.30 17.31
C ALA A 67 -16.92 11.31 16.31
N THR A 68 -18.18 11.53 15.90
CA THR A 68 -18.86 10.65 14.95
C THR A 68 -18.32 10.80 13.54
N HIS A 69 -18.06 12.05 13.12
CA HIS A 69 -17.92 12.37 11.70
C HIS A 69 -16.49 12.64 11.25
N ARG A 70 -15.54 12.87 12.18
CA ARG A 70 -14.17 13.26 11.83
C ARG A 70 -13.11 12.27 12.29
N VAL A 71 -12.20 11.97 11.37
CA VAL A 71 -10.97 11.20 11.63
C VAL A 71 -9.76 11.94 11.07
N TYR A 72 -8.62 11.73 11.71
CA TYR A 72 -7.38 12.46 11.46
C TYR A 72 -6.25 11.48 11.18
N ASP A 73 -5.35 11.86 10.29
CA ASP A 73 -4.20 11.03 9.89
C ASP A 73 -3.13 10.92 10.98
N SER A 74 -3.05 11.92 11.88
CA SER A 74 -2.02 12.01 12.91
C SER A 74 -2.50 12.72 14.19
N ALA A 75 -1.79 12.47 15.29
CA ALA A 75 -1.99 13.19 16.55
C ALA A 75 -1.73 14.71 16.43
N ALA A 76 -0.80 15.10 15.55
CA ALA A 76 -0.48 16.50 15.28
C ALA A 76 -1.63 17.21 14.55
N SER A 77 -2.33 16.50 13.66
CA SER A 77 -3.47 17.03 12.91
C SER A 77 -4.72 17.21 13.78
N ILE A 78 -4.97 16.31 14.74
CA ILE A 78 -6.19 16.37 15.56
C ILE A 78 -6.11 17.44 16.67
N SER A 79 -4.94 17.66 17.27
CA SER A 79 -4.77 18.56 18.41
C SER A 79 -5.24 20.02 18.16
N PRO A 80 -4.90 20.68 17.04
CA PRO A 80 -5.39 22.03 16.76
C PRO A 80 -6.86 22.07 16.30
N ASN A 81 -7.45 20.93 15.93
CA ASN A 81 -8.81 20.84 15.38
C ASN A 81 -9.88 20.51 16.44
N ARG A 82 -9.70 21.02 17.67
CA ARG A 82 -10.70 20.84 18.72
C ARG A 82 -12.00 21.56 18.34
N PRO A 83 -13.19 20.98 18.63
CA PRO A 83 -14.47 21.54 18.23
C PRO A 83 -14.73 22.96 18.78
N HIS A 84 -14.22 23.26 19.96
CA HIS A 84 -14.34 24.56 20.61
C HIS A 84 -13.26 24.74 21.69
N VAL A 85 -13.06 25.99 22.11
CA VAL A 85 -12.18 26.34 23.23
C VAL A 85 -12.70 25.64 24.51
N GLY A 86 -11.81 24.98 25.23
CA GLY A 86 -12.14 24.28 26.48
C GLY A 86 -12.74 22.87 26.34
N CYS A 87 -12.84 22.28 25.13
CA CYS A 87 -13.24 20.86 25.00
C CYS A 87 -12.22 19.95 25.69
N LYS A 88 -12.73 19.12 26.61
CA LYS A 88 -11.97 18.10 27.33
C LYS A 88 -12.03 16.71 26.68
N CYS A 89 -12.47 16.66 25.42
CA CYS A 89 -12.59 15.44 24.64
C CYS A 89 -11.21 14.79 24.50
N GLN A 90 -11.17 13.47 24.71
CA GLN A 90 -9.94 12.68 24.61
C GLN A 90 -9.61 12.42 23.13
N ILE A 91 -8.34 12.18 22.84
CA ILE A 91 -7.89 11.76 21.52
C ILE A 91 -7.56 10.27 21.64
N ALA A 92 -8.18 9.43 20.81
CA ALA A 92 -7.91 8.00 20.80
C ALA A 92 -7.41 7.55 19.41
N PRO A 93 -6.41 6.66 19.37
CA PRO A 93 -6.05 5.98 18.14
C PRO A 93 -7.14 4.97 17.76
N ARG A 94 -7.31 4.75 16.46
CA ARG A 94 -8.14 3.69 15.88
C ARG A 94 -7.39 3.10 14.70
N GLU A 95 -7.46 1.78 14.54
CA GLU A 95 -6.92 1.12 13.36
C GLU A 95 -7.99 1.05 12.26
N ILE A 96 -7.59 1.37 11.04
CA ILE A 96 -8.40 1.20 9.82
C ILE A 96 -7.56 0.48 8.78
N ASP A 97 -8.20 -0.14 7.80
CA ASP A 97 -7.48 -0.76 6.70
C ASP A 97 -6.81 0.29 5.78
N THR A 98 -5.76 -0.11 5.08
CA THR A 98 -4.98 0.79 4.21
C THR A 98 -5.81 1.32 3.03
N ALA A 99 -6.84 0.59 2.56
CA ALA A 99 -7.68 1.07 1.47
C ALA A 99 -8.58 2.22 1.94
N SER A 100 -9.24 2.06 3.10
CA SER A 100 -9.98 3.14 3.77
C SER A 100 -9.08 4.33 4.08
N TYR A 101 -7.87 4.10 4.61
CA TYR A 101 -6.92 5.17 4.85
C TYR A 101 -6.58 5.95 3.57
N SER A 102 -6.33 5.23 2.47
CA SER A 102 -6.03 5.85 1.18
C SER A 102 -7.24 6.59 0.61
N ALA A 103 -8.46 6.08 0.79
CA ALA A 103 -9.69 6.77 0.41
C ALA A 103 -9.88 8.08 1.20
N TYR A 104 -9.60 8.07 2.50
CA TYR A 104 -9.74 9.24 3.37
C TYR A 104 -8.65 10.28 3.10
N PHE A 105 -7.39 9.87 2.94
CA PHE A 105 -6.23 10.77 2.97
C PHE A 105 -5.38 10.79 1.68
N GLY A 106 -5.76 10.06 0.63
CA GLY A 106 -4.94 9.86 -0.58
C GLY A 106 -4.60 11.11 -1.39
N ALA A 107 -5.24 12.25 -1.13
CA ALA A 107 -4.93 13.55 -1.74
C ALA A 107 -4.05 14.46 -0.85
N GLY A 108 -3.33 13.89 0.13
CA GLY A 108 -2.56 14.67 1.10
C GLY A 108 -3.42 15.39 2.14
N ARG A 109 -4.67 14.95 2.31
CA ARG A 109 -5.58 15.46 3.35
C ARG A 109 -5.13 14.94 4.71
N THR A 110 -5.28 15.77 5.75
CA THR A 110 -4.97 15.39 7.14
C THR A 110 -6.22 15.17 8.00
N VAL A 111 -7.39 15.58 7.49
CA VAL A 111 -8.70 15.45 8.12
C VAL A 111 -9.68 14.88 7.10
N PHE A 112 -10.45 13.89 7.52
CA PHE A 112 -11.58 13.37 6.77
C PHE A 112 -12.86 13.62 7.57
N ASP A 113 -13.89 14.17 6.92
CA ASP A 113 -15.21 14.44 7.46
C ASP A 113 -16.22 13.67 6.60
N ASP A 114 -16.85 12.64 7.16
CA ASP A 114 -17.74 11.73 6.42
C ASP A 114 -19.05 12.42 5.97
N ARG A 115 -19.36 13.61 6.49
CA ARG A 115 -20.49 14.42 6.04
C ARG A 115 -20.23 15.13 4.71
N MET A 116 -18.98 15.17 4.26
CA MET A 116 -18.55 15.75 2.98
C MET A 116 -18.31 14.69 1.90
N ALA A 117 -18.50 13.40 2.22
CA ALA A 117 -18.25 12.26 1.34
C ALA A 117 -19.47 11.89 0.49
#